data_AF-A0A944WMR5-F1
#
_entry.id   AF-A0A944WMR5-F1
#
_cell.length_a   1.000
_cell.length_b   1.000
_cell.length_c   1.000
_cell.angle_alpha   90.00
_cell.angle_beta   90.00
_cell.angle_gamma   90.00
#
_symmetry.space_group_name_H-M   'P 1'
#
loop_
_entity.id
_entity.type
_entity.pdbx_description
1 polymer ?
#
loop_
_entity_poly.entity_id
_entity_poly.type
_entity_poly.pdbx_seq_one_letter_code
_entity_poly.pdbx_strand_id
1 'polypeptide(L)'
;VSGFSENSPQEEYQTLIEELELFSPKLLEKSRAVAFTKLDSVSDFEPLDELQQHLEDSGETVFRVSSVSGDGIQELLSYLGLVVQKERQRENEKPPNIVEETLPENSIWDDK
;
A
#
# COMPACT_ATOMS: atom_id res chain seq x y z
N VAL A 1 3.41 -8.78 -11.83
CA VAL A 1 2.68 -9.19 -13.04
C VAL A 1 3.35 -10.44 -13.58
N SER A 2 2.62 -11.54 -13.78
CA SER A 2 3.21 -12.77 -14.29
C SER A 2 2.92 -12.88 -15.77
N GLY A 3 3.92 -13.10 -16.64
CA GLY A 3 3.68 -13.35 -18.08
C GLY A 3 2.94 -14.68 -18.40
N PHE A 4 2.31 -15.28 -17.39
CA PHE A 4 1.58 -16.56 -17.45
C PHE A 4 0.16 -16.46 -16.91
N SER A 5 -0.28 -15.29 -16.45
CA SER A 5 -1.68 -15.12 -16.05
C SER A 5 -2.54 -14.95 -17.29
N GLU A 6 -3.75 -15.52 -17.24
CA GLU A 6 -4.74 -15.37 -18.30
C GLU A 6 -5.45 -14.00 -18.25
N ASN A 7 -5.26 -13.26 -17.15
CA ASN A 7 -5.90 -11.97 -16.88
C ASN A 7 -4.98 -10.80 -17.25
N SER A 8 -5.57 -9.67 -17.63
CA SER A 8 -4.83 -8.44 -17.85
C SER A 8 -4.24 -7.90 -16.55
N PRO A 9 -3.12 -7.12 -16.60
CA PRO A 9 -2.55 -6.49 -15.42
C PRO A 9 -3.55 -5.60 -14.64
N GLN A 10 -4.49 -4.98 -15.35
CA GLN A 10 -5.53 -4.16 -14.75
C GLN A 10 -6.53 -5.00 -13.95
N GLU A 11 -6.97 -6.14 -14.49
CA GLU A 11 -7.86 -7.07 -13.78
C GLU A 11 -7.18 -7.68 -12.55
N GLU A 12 -5.89 -8.04 -12.65
CA GLU A 12 -5.11 -8.50 -11.50
C GLU A 12 -5.06 -7.45 -10.39
N TYR A 13 -4.79 -6.18 -10.76
CA TYR A 13 -4.75 -5.08 -9.81
C TYR A 13 -6.10 -4.90 -9.12
N GLN A 14 -7.18 -4.84 -9.89
CA GLN A 14 -8.53 -4.64 -9.35
C GLN A 14 -8.93 -5.79 -8.41
N THR A 15 -8.66 -7.03 -8.81
CA THR A 15 -8.91 -8.22 -7.99
C THR A 15 -8.15 -8.14 -6.66
N LEU A 16 -6.87 -7.76 -6.70
CA LEU A 16 -6.05 -7.62 -5.48
C LEU A 16 -6.61 -6.55 -4.54
N ILE A 17 -7.08 -5.41 -5.06
CA ILE A 17 -7.66 -4.33 -4.26
C ILE A 17 -8.94 -4.81 -3.56
N GLU A 18 -9.82 -5.51 -4.28
CA GLU A 18 -11.05 -6.08 -3.73
C GLU A 18 -10.74 -7.11 -2.64
N GLU A 19 -9.79 -8.02 -2.87
CA GLU A 19 -9.35 -9.00 -1.88
C GLU A 19 -8.81 -8.33 -0.61
N LEU A 20 -8.01 -7.26 -0.76
CA LEU A 20 -7.49 -6.49 0.37
C LEU A 20 -8.60 -5.79 1.16
N GLU A 21 -9.58 -5.21 0.48
CA GLU A 21 -10.73 -4.56 1.11
C GLU A 21 -11.57 -5.57 1.92
N LEU A 22 -11.87 -6.72 1.30
CA LEU A 22 -12.63 -7.80 1.92
C LEU A 22 -11.91 -8.39 3.13
N PHE A 23 -10.57 -8.45 3.09
CA PHE A 23 -9.77 -8.89 4.22
C PHE A 23 -9.79 -7.85 5.35
N SER A 24 -9.48 -6.58 5.05
CA SER A 24 -9.59 -5.48 6.00
C SER A 24 -9.52 -4.12 5.29
N PRO A 25 -10.56 -3.28 5.39
CA PRO A 25 -10.56 -1.93 4.79
C PRO A 25 -9.40 -1.05 5.28
N LYS A 26 -8.93 -1.27 6.52
CA LYS A 26 -7.79 -0.56 7.11
C LYS A 26 -6.48 -0.78 6.36
N LEU A 27 -6.36 -1.80 5.50
CA LEU A 27 -5.17 -2.00 4.68
C LEU A 27 -5.11 -1.04 3.51
N LEU A 28 -6.26 -0.62 2.96
CA LEU A 28 -6.32 0.38 1.89
C LEU A 28 -6.01 1.79 2.42
N GLU A 29 -6.21 2.03 3.72
CA GLU A 29 -5.86 3.30 4.38
C GLU A 29 -4.35 3.47 4.60
N LYS A 30 -3.57 2.38 4.52
CA LYS A 30 -2.12 2.45 4.73
C LYS A 30 -1.42 3.05 3.53
N SER A 31 -0.39 3.85 3.80
CA SER A 31 0.56 4.32 2.79
C SER A 31 1.11 3.13 1.99
N ARG A 32 0.95 3.17 0.66
CA ARG A 32 1.31 2.07 -0.25
C ARG A 32 1.98 2.57 -1.54
N ALA A 33 2.51 1.62 -2.30
CA ALA A 33 2.96 1.83 -3.67
C ALA A 33 2.73 0.54 -4.48
N VAL A 34 2.58 0.69 -5.78
CA VAL A 34 2.38 -0.42 -6.72
C VAL A 34 3.71 -0.73 -7.39
N ALA A 35 4.08 -2.01 -7.47
CA ALA A 35 5.30 -2.43 -8.16
C ALA A 35 4.97 -3.47 -9.25
N PHE A 36 5.20 -3.10 -10.50
CA PHE A 36 5.17 -4.01 -11.63
C PHE A 36 6.45 -4.83 -11.65
N THR A 37 6.32 -6.08 -11.19
CA THR A 37 7.40 -7.05 -11.10
C THR A 37 7.56 -7.89 -12.36
N LYS A 38 8.75 -8.47 -12.53
CA LYS A 38 9.13 -9.40 -13.62
C LYS A 38 9.22 -8.75 -15.00
N LEU A 39 9.71 -7.51 -15.09
CA LEU A 39 9.83 -6.81 -16.38
C LEU A 39 10.71 -7.51 -17.42
N ASP A 40 11.63 -8.38 -17.00
CA ASP A 40 12.43 -9.22 -17.88
C ASP A 40 11.59 -10.20 -18.74
N SER A 41 10.36 -10.49 -18.32
CA SER A 41 9.45 -11.41 -19.01
C SER A 41 8.38 -10.68 -19.84
N VAL A 42 8.41 -9.34 -19.88
CA VAL A 42 7.43 -8.52 -20.59
C VAL A 42 7.89 -8.32 -22.04
N SER A 43 7.08 -8.78 -22.99
CA SER A 43 7.33 -8.59 -24.42
C SER A 43 6.64 -7.36 -25.01
N ASP A 44 5.55 -6.91 -24.40
CA ASP A 44 4.78 -5.73 -24.80
C ASP A 44 4.51 -4.86 -23.57
N PHE A 45 4.97 -3.62 -23.62
CA PHE A 45 4.88 -2.68 -22.50
C PHE A 45 3.63 -1.79 -22.57
N GLU A 46 2.94 -1.69 -23.71
CA GLU A 46 1.79 -0.78 -23.87
C GLU A 46 0.72 -0.99 -22.79
N PRO A 47 0.28 -2.22 -22.45
CA PRO A 47 -0.72 -2.41 -21.39
C PRO A 47 -0.22 -1.99 -20.00
N LEU A 48 1.08 -2.08 -19.74
CA LEU A 48 1.68 -1.64 -18.48
C LEU A 48 1.83 -0.12 -18.46
N ASP A 49 2.13 0.51 -19.59
CA ASP A 49 2.22 1.96 -19.73
C ASP A 49 0.85 2.61 -19.49
N GLU A 50 -0.20 2.09 -20.14
CA GLU A 50 -1.58 2.54 -19.93
C GLU A 50 -2.03 2.38 -18.47
N LEU A 51 -1.78 1.21 -17.87
CA LEU A 51 -2.12 0.97 -16.47
C LEU A 51 -1.32 1.87 -15.53
N GLN A 52 -0.02 2.05 -15.77
CA GLN A 52 0.80 2.94 -14.96
C GLN A 52 0.25 4.37 -14.98
N GLN A 53 -0.04 4.90 -16.17
CA GLN A 53 -0.60 6.24 -16.31
C GLN A 53 -1.92 6.36 -15.54
N HIS A 54 -2.82 5.39 -15.69
CA HIS A 54 -4.09 5.38 -14.98
C HIS A 54 -3.93 5.38 -13.45
N LEU A 55 -3.01 4.56 -12.93
CA LEU A 55 -2.74 4.48 -11.50
C LEU A 55 -2.11 5.77 -10.97
N GLU A 56 -1.14 6.34 -11.68
CA GLU A 56 -0.50 7.61 -11.30
C GLU A 56 -1.51 8.78 -11.34
N ASP A 57 -2.40 8.82 -12.33
CA ASP A 57 -3.49 9.80 -12.40
C ASP A 57 -4.47 9.68 -11.23
N SER A 58 -4.62 8.48 -10.67
CA SER A 58 -5.41 8.23 -9.45
C SER A 58 -4.66 8.55 -8.14
N GLY A 59 -3.39 8.94 -8.23
CA GLY A 59 -2.55 9.31 -7.09
C GLY A 59 -1.70 8.17 -6.51
N GLU A 60 -1.69 7.00 -7.15
CA GLU A 60 -0.82 5.89 -6.75
C GLU A 60 0.62 6.15 -7.17
N THR A 61 1.58 5.67 -6.39
CA THR A 61 3.00 5.67 -6.78
C THR A 61 3.35 4.32 -7.38
N VAL A 62 3.80 4.30 -8.63
CA VAL A 62 4.07 3.07 -9.38
C VAL A 62 5.57 2.91 -9.64
N PHE A 63 6.05 1.68 -9.50
CA PHE A 63 7.44 1.29 -9.79
C PHE A 63 7.49 0.15 -10.79
N ARG A 64 8.55 0.14 -11.58
CA ARG A 64 8.88 -0.91 -12.55
C ARG A 64 10.11 -1.64 -12.08
N VAL A 65 10.01 -2.96 -11.85
CA VAL A 65 11.11 -3.73 -11.29
C VAL A 65 11.34 -5.06 -12.00
N SER A 66 12.61 -5.41 -12.20
CA SER A 66 13.04 -6.76 -12.52
C SER A 66 13.98 -7.27 -11.42
N SER A 67 13.62 -8.40 -10.83
CA SER A 67 14.48 -9.08 -9.85
C SER A 67 15.69 -9.77 -10.50
N VAL A 68 15.63 -10.01 -11.82
CA VAL A 68 16.71 -10.69 -12.56
C VAL A 68 17.82 -9.71 -12.91
N SER A 69 17.48 -8.55 -13.50
CA SER A 69 18.47 -7.51 -13.80
C SER A 69 18.80 -6.63 -12.60
N GLY A 70 17.88 -6.52 -11.64
CA GLY A 70 17.98 -5.61 -10.50
C GLY A 70 17.41 -4.21 -10.79
N ASP A 71 16.88 -3.97 -12.00
CA ASP A 71 16.34 -2.68 -12.39
C ASP A 71 15.18 -2.26 -11.50
N GLY A 72 15.19 -0.99 -11.08
CA GLY A 72 14.13 -0.35 -10.28
C GLY A 72 14.08 -0.76 -8.80
N ILE A 73 14.87 -1.76 -8.39
CA ILE A 73 14.85 -2.26 -7.00
C ILE A 73 15.41 -1.21 -6.04
N GLN A 74 16.49 -0.51 -6.41
CA GLN A 74 17.13 0.46 -5.53
C GLN A 74 16.23 1.68 -5.29
N GLU A 75 15.54 2.14 -6.34
CA GLU A 75 14.58 3.23 -6.30
C GLU A 75 13.38 2.86 -5.42
N LEU A 76 12.81 1.67 -5.63
CA LEU A 76 11.71 1.15 -4.82
C LEU A 76 12.09 1.07 -3.33
N LEU A 77 13.26 0.50 -3.01
CA LEU A 77 13.72 0.38 -1.62
C LEU A 77 13.94 1.74 -0.96
N SER A 78 14.54 2.67 -1.70
CA SER A 78 14.79 4.03 -1.20
C SER A 78 13.47 4.75 -0.90
N TYR A 79 12.50 4.65 -1.81
CA TYR A 79 11.16 5.20 -1.61
C TYR A 79 10.46 4.60 -0.39
N LEU A 80 10.40 3.26 -0.30
CA LEU A 80 9.73 2.57 0.81
C LEU A 80 10.38 2.92 2.16
N GLY A 81 11.72 3.04 2.20
CA GLY A 81 12.44 3.49 3.39
C GLY A 81 11.99 4.87 3.88
N LEU A 82 11.83 5.82 2.96
CA LEU A 82 11.33 7.17 3.27
C LEU A 82 9.88 7.15 3.75
N VAL A 83 9.01 6.38 3.09
CA VAL A 83 7.60 6.23 3.49
C VAL A 83 7.49 5.67 4.90
N VAL A 84 8.19 4.56 5.20
CA VAL A 84 8.18 3.95 6.52
C VAL A 84 8.72 4.91 7.59
N GLN A 85 9.78 5.65 7.29
CA GLN A 85 10.32 6.64 8.23
C GLN A 85 9.29 7.73 8.54
N LYS A 86 8.60 8.25 7.51
CA LYS A 86 7.55 9.25 7.65
C LYS A 86 6.36 8.73 8.45
N GLU A 87 5.91 7.49 8.20
CA GLU A 87 4.81 6.89 8.96
C GLU A 87 5.14 6.73 10.44
N ARG A 88 6.36 6.27 10.77
CA ARG A 88 6.80 6.13 12.17
C ARG A 88 6.85 7.47 12.89
N GLN A 89 7.25 8.54 12.21
CA GLN A 89 7.22 9.89 12.78
C GLN A 89 5.78 10.33 13.05
N ARG A 90 4.88 10.14 12.08
CA ARG A 90 3.44 10.43 12.25
C ARG A 90 2.81 9.65 13.40
N GLU A 91 3.19 8.40 13.60
CA GLU A 91 2.71 7.59 14.73
C GLU A 91 3.23 8.09 16.08
N ASN A 92 4.50 8.48 16.16
CA ASN A 92 5.09 9.02 17.39
C ASN A 92 4.53 10.41 17.78
N GLU A 93 4.08 11.18 16.80
CA GLU A 93 3.47 12.50 17.00
C GLU A 93 1.97 12.42 17.36
N LYS A 94 1.32 11.26 17.17
CA LYS A 94 -0.07 11.10 17.62
C LYS A 94 -0.10 11.19 19.14
N PRO A 95 -0.92 12.09 19.72
CA PRO A 95 -1.10 12.11 21.17
C PRO A 95 -1.56 10.71 21.62
N PRO A 96 -1.19 10.28 22.83
CA PRO A 96 -1.65 9.00 23.35
C PRO A 96 -3.17 8.95 23.20
N ASN A 97 -3.67 7.83 22.71
CA ASN A 97 -5.10 7.56 22.65
C ASN A 97 -5.57 7.41 24.09
N ILE A 98 -5.83 8.53 24.77
CA ILE A 98 -6.53 8.55 26.05
C ILE A 98 -7.93 8.09 25.69
N VAL A 99 -8.14 6.79 25.86
CA VAL A 99 -9.49 6.27 25.97
C VAL A 99 -10.03 6.97 27.21
N GLU A 100 -10.85 8.00 27.04
CA GLU A 100 -11.76 8.45 28.07
C GLU A 100 -12.72 7.28 28.30
N GLU A 101 -12.26 6.30 29.06
CA GLU A 101 -13.12 5.32 29.69
C GLU A 101 -13.93 6.14 30.67
N THR A 102 -15.07 6.67 30.22
CA THR A 102 -16.04 7.32 31.09
C THR A 102 -16.31 6.33 32.20
N LEU A 103 -15.87 6.68 33.41
CA LEU A 103 -16.05 5.82 34.58
C LEU A 103 -17.53 5.43 34.63
N PRO A 104 -17.85 4.14 34.84
CA PRO A 104 -19.24 3.72 34.95
C PRO A 104 -19.92 4.55 36.04
N GLU A 105 -21.21 4.89 35.85
CA GLU A 105 -21.99 5.75 36.76
C GLU A 105 -21.99 5.31 38.24
N ASN A 106 -21.47 4.12 38.56
CA ASN A 106 -21.31 3.58 39.91
C ASN A 106 -19.83 3.29 40.25
N SER A 107 -18.93 4.23 39.95
CA SER A 107 -17.54 4.11 40.37
C SER A 107 -17.44 4.10 41.90
N ILE A 108 -16.84 3.04 42.46
CA ILE A 108 -16.60 2.85 43.91
C ILE A 108 -15.74 3.95 44.55
N TRP A 109 -15.23 4.88 43.74
CA TRP A 109 -14.37 5.99 44.15
C TRP A 109 -15.15 7.30 44.35
N ASP A 110 -16.46 7.31 44.09
CA ASP A 110 -17.37 8.40 44.47
C ASP A 110 -17.87 8.21 45.90
N ASP A 111 -16.96 8.32 46.88
CA ASP A 111 -17.33 8.54 48.28
C ASP A 111 -17.14 10.02 48.62
N LYS A 112 -18.22 10.81 48.53
CA LYS A 112 -18.45 12.01 49.35
C LYS A 112 -19.90 12.17 49.73
#